data_AF-A0A6L7Z2D6-F1
#
_entry.id   AF-A0A6L7Z2D6-F1
#
_cell.length_a   1.000
_cell.length_b   1.000
_cell.length_c   1.000
_cell.angle_alpha   90.00
_cell.angle_beta   90.00
_cell.angle_gamma   90.00
#
_symmetry.space_group_name_H-M   'P 1'
#
loop_
_entity.id
_entity.type
_entity.pdbx_description
1 polymer ?
#
loop_
_entity_poly.entity_id
_entity_poly.type
_entity_poly.pdbx_seq_one_letter_code
_entity_poly.pdbx_strand_id
1 'polypeptide(L)'
;MFQWPSGAHFAALSWWFWSVVNDLGFILPFLLFAGGVKLAQVMGYSRRLLPTALAFGLAVGAVSYYLTAWGAPELESRYWDSLGDEIVERRTFGTATPPNILRNLHAVEANPPSEYSLRVDNRSQNPPNVLRWYLHRPIAMAVFGLINTLMGVLAAQLTENFGRGPRRNALLALGVLGGLAYFGAVMIAGPIEPFLRDGTMRSGVVAAWIPLVVPLLLVSVLFGIARKRYV
;
A
#
# COMPACT_ATOMS: atom_id res chain seq x y z
N MET A 1 13.01 29.93 -4.24
CA MET A 1 12.05 29.17 -5.09
C MET A 1 12.85 28.62 -6.25
N PHE A 2 12.96 27.30 -6.37
CA PHE A 2 13.63 26.68 -7.51
C PHE A 2 12.60 26.54 -8.64
N GLN A 3 12.80 27.21 -9.77
CA GLN A 3 11.94 27.04 -10.94
C GLN A 3 12.39 25.80 -11.70
N TRP A 4 11.45 24.88 -11.94
CA TRP A 4 11.72 23.65 -12.68
C TRP A 4 11.69 23.90 -14.19
N PRO A 5 12.41 23.08 -14.98
CA PRO A 5 12.30 23.13 -16.43
C PRO A 5 10.84 22.92 -16.86
N SER A 6 10.34 23.73 -17.80
CA SER A 6 9.03 23.55 -18.42
C SER A 6 9.15 22.95 -19.83
N GLY A 7 8.14 22.22 -20.28
CA GLY A 7 8.07 21.65 -21.64
C GLY A 7 7.60 20.20 -21.71
N ALA A 8 7.09 19.79 -22.88
CA ALA A 8 6.47 18.47 -23.10
C ALA A 8 7.38 17.29 -22.74
N HIS A 9 8.69 17.39 -23.00
CA HIS A 9 9.65 16.33 -22.64
C HIS A 9 9.83 16.17 -21.13
N PHE A 10 9.86 17.28 -20.38
CA PHE A 10 9.97 17.24 -18.92
C PHE A 10 8.67 16.72 -18.28
N ALA A 11 7.51 17.10 -18.82
CA ALA A 11 6.22 16.58 -18.39
C ALA A 11 6.11 15.06 -18.62
N ALA A 12 6.49 14.57 -19.79
CA ALA A 12 6.49 13.14 -20.10
C ALA A 12 7.44 12.35 -19.18
N LEU A 13 8.64 12.88 -18.92
CA LEU A 13 9.60 12.26 -18.02
C LEU A 13 9.07 12.22 -16.57
N SER A 14 8.50 13.32 -16.09
CA SER A 14 7.92 13.42 -14.74
C SER A 14 6.74 12.47 -14.55
N TRP A 15 5.87 12.35 -15.56
CA TRP A 15 4.79 11.38 -15.56
C TRP A 15 5.29 9.94 -15.50
N TRP A 16 6.32 9.61 -16.27
CA TRP A 16 6.92 8.29 -16.26
C TRP A 16 7.53 7.95 -14.89
N PHE A 17 8.31 8.86 -14.31
CA PHE A 17 8.89 8.67 -12.96
C PHE A 17 7.82 8.52 -11.89
N TRP A 18 6.78 9.35 -11.93
CA TRP A 18 5.65 9.24 -11.02
C TRP A 18 4.98 7.87 -11.12
N SER A 19 4.67 7.42 -12.34
CA SER A 19 4.05 6.11 -12.60
C SER A 19 4.90 4.97 -12.04
N VAL A 20 6.21 4.97 -12.33
CA VAL A 20 7.14 3.95 -11.82
C VAL A 20 7.22 3.94 -10.30
N VAL A 21 7.34 5.11 -9.66
CA VAL A 21 7.43 5.21 -8.19
C VAL A 21 6.13 4.76 -7.53
N ASN A 22 4.99 5.14 -8.09
CA ASN A 22 3.68 4.71 -7.62
C ASN A 22 3.52 3.19 -7.74
N ASP A 23 3.83 2.63 -8.90
CA ASP A 23 3.74 1.18 -9.16
C ASP A 23 4.70 0.39 -8.28
N LEU A 24 5.94 0.86 -8.09
CA LEU A 24 6.90 0.22 -7.19
C LEU A 24 6.43 0.26 -5.74
N GLY A 25 5.96 1.42 -5.27
CA GLY A 25 5.41 1.57 -3.93
C GLY A 25 4.28 0.58 -3.66
N PHE A 26 3.47 0.31 -4.67
CA PHE A 26 2.34 -0.63 -4.64
C PHE A 26 2.76 -2.11 -4.78
N ILE A 27 3.70 -2.44 -5.67
CA ILE A 27 4.10 -3.82 -6.00
C ILE A 27 5.06 -4.42 -4.96
N LEU A 28 5.92 -3.61 -4.32
CA LEU A 28 6.92 -4.08 -3.36
C LEU A 28 6.37 -4.98 -2.24
N PRO A 29 5.26 -4.64 -1.56
CA PRO A 29 4.61 -5.53 -0.58
C PRO A 29 4.25 -6.92 -1.12
N PHE A 30 4.02 -7.08 -2.43
CA PHE A 30 3.69 -8.36 -3.06
C PHE A 30 4.95 -9.17 -3.36
N LEU A 31 6.03 -8.50 -3.79
CA LEU A 31 7.34 -9.14 -4.00
C LEU A 31 7.94 -9.68 -2.70
N LEU A 32 7.55 -9.12 -1.56
CA LEU A 32 7.97 -9.60 -0.24
C LEU A 32 7.57 -11.06 0.04
N PHE A 33 6.52 -11.60 -0.57
CA PHE A 33 6.23 -13.04 -0.53
C PHE A 33 7.40 -13.85 -1.09
N ALA A 34 7.84 -13.52 -2.31
CA ALA A 34 8.97 -14.19 -2.96
C ALA A 34 10.26 -14.01 -2.17
N GLY A 35 10.45 -12.83 -1.56
CA GLY A 35 11.55 -12.57 -0.63
C GLY A 35 11.52 -13.51 0.59
N GLY A 36 10.37 -13.68 1.23
CA GLY A 36 10.17 -14.63 2.33
C GLY A 36 10.47 -16.08 1.93
N VAL A 37 10.00 -16.50 0.75
CA VAL A 37 10.32 -17.82 0.19
C VAL A 37 11.82 -18.00 0.00
N LYS A 38 12.49 -17.00 -0.58
CA LYS A 38 13.93 -17.05 -0.85
C LYS A 38 14.75 -17.06 0.44
N LEU A 39 14.37 -16.27 1.43
CA LEU A 39 15.00 -16.25 2.75
C LEU A 39 14.94 -17.63 3.41
N ALA A 40 13.77 -18.28 3.40
CA ALA A 40 13.62 -19.63 3.94
C ALA A 40 14.51 -20.66 3.21
N GLN A 41 14.66 -20.54 1.88
CA GLN A 41 15.53 -21.42 1.09
C GLN A 41 17.03 -21.22 1.41
N VAL A 42 17.46 -19.98 1.61
CA VAL A 42 18.88 -19.65 1.83
C VAL A 42 19.29 -19.93 3.28
N MET A 43 18.44 -19.57 4.24
CA MET A 43 18.78 -19.64 5.67
C MET A 43 18.35 -20.93 6.35
N GLY A 44 17.54 -21.77 5.68
CA GLY A 44 16.88 -22.92 6.29
C GLY A 44 16.04 -22.53 7.51
N TYR A 45 15.73 -23.49 8.39
CA TYR A 45 14.96 -23.26 9.62
C TYR A 45 15.81 -22.84 10.81
N SER A 46 16.80 -21.98 10.55
CA SER A 46 17.62 -21.43 11.61
C SER A 46 16.81 -20.51 12.53
N ARG A 47 17.23 -20.40 13.80
CA ARG A 47 16.66 -19.44 14.77
C ARG A 47 16.71 -17.98 14.29
N ARG A 48 17.57 -17.69 13.31
CA ARG A 48 17.75 -16.36 12.72
C ARG A 48 16.76 -16.06 11.58
N LEU A 49 16.08 -17.06 11.02
CA LEU A 49 15.18 -16.86 9.89
C LEU A 49 14.07 -15.83 10.21
N LEU A 50 13.37 -16.02 11.33
CA LEU A 50 12.27 -15.15 11.73
C LEU A 50 12.71 -13.69 11.94
N PRO A 51 13.73 -13.37 12.77
CA PRO A 51 14.15 -11.99 12.95
C PRO A 51 14.67 -11.37 11.65
N THR A 52 15.35 -12.14 10.78
CA THR A 52 15.78 -11.63 9.46
C THR A 52 14.61 -11.36 8.53
N ALA A 53 13.60 -12.24 8.50
CA ALA A 53 12.39 -12.03 7.71
C ALA A 53 11.60 -10.80 8.19
N LEU A 54 11.50 -10.59 9.50
CA LEU A 54 10.88 -9.40 10.08
C LEU A 54 11.66 -8.13 9.72
N ALA A 55 12.99 -8.13 9.89
CA ALA A 55 13.82 -6.98 9.55
C ALA A 55 13.75 -6.64 8.05
N PHE A 56 13.79 -7.65 7.18
CA PHE A 56 13.64 -7.49 5.74
C PHE A 56 12.26 -6.94 5.37
N GLY A 57 11.19 -7.52 5.91
CA GLY A 57 9.82 -7.07 5.68
C GLY A 57 9.60 -5.62 6.16
N LEU A 58 10.15 -5.26 7.32
CA LEU A 58 10.11 -3.88 7.84
C LEU A 58 10.89 -2.91 6.96
N ALA A 59 12.09 -3.26 6.51
CA ALA A 59 12.92 -2.40 5.65
C ALA A 59 12.23 -2.12 4.31
N VAL A 60 11.73 -3.16 3.63
CA VAL A 60 11.03 -2.99 2.35
C VAL A 60 9.67 -2.32 2.56
N GLY A 61 8.97 -2.62 3.66
CA GLY A 61 7.73 -1.94 4.04
C GLY A 61 7.94 -0.43 4.26
N ALA A 62 9.04 -0.03 4.91
CA ALA A 62 9.41 1.37 5.08
C ALA A 62 9.70 2.07 3.74
N VAL A 63 10.37 1.37 2.81
CA VAL A 63 10.58 1.88 1.43
C VAL A 63 9.25 2.04 0.70
N SER A 64 8.38 1.02 0.74
CA SER A 64 7.04 1.08 0.14
C SER A 64 6.21 2.23 0.73
N TYR A 65 6.22 2.41 2.05
CA TYR A 65 5.59 3.54 2.72
C TYR A 65 6.15 4.88 2.22
N TYR A 66 7.47 5.03 2.17
CA TYR A 66 8.10 6.26 1.68
C TYR A 66 7.70 6.57 0.23
N LEU A 67 7.75 5.57 -0.66
CA LEU A 67 7.37 5.75 -2.07
C LEU A 67 5.89 6.13 -2.21
N THR A 68 4.99 5.49 -1.45
CA THR A 68 3.54 5.73 -1.57
C THR A 68 3.06 6.99 -0.85
N ALA A 69 3.63 7.33 0.30
CA ALA A 69 3.21 8.48 1.11
C ALA A 69 3.98 9.77 0.78
N TRP A 70 5.18 9.69 0.21
CA TRP A 70 6.02 10.85 -0.09
C TRP A 70 6.47 10.89 -1.54
N GLY A 71 7.15 9.85 -2.02
CA GLY A 71 7.77 9.84 -3.35
C GLY A 71 6.78 10.10 -4.48
N ALA A 72 5.72 9.30 -4.56
CA ALA A 72 4.68 9.43 -5.59
C ALA A 72 3.92 10.76 -5.48
N PRO A 73 3.41 11.20 -4.30
CA PRO A 73 2.76 12.51 -4.18
C PRO A 73 3.64 13.71 -4.59
N GLU A 74 4.94 13.68 -4.28
CA GLU A 74 5.86 14.74 -4.67
C GLU A 74 6.12 14.76 -6.18
N LEU A 75 6.32 13.59 -6.79
CA LEU A 75 6.50 13.48 -8.25
C LEU A 75 5.23 13.84 -9.00
N GLU A 76 4.06 13.45 -8.49
CA GLU A 76 2.76 13.85 -9.02
C GLU A 76 2.64 15.38 -9.03
N SER A 77 2.98 16.03 -7.91
CA SER A 77 2.95 17.49 -7.83
C SER A 77 3.86 18.15 -8.86
N ARG A 78 5.08 17.63 -9.05
CA ARG A 78 6.03 18.14 -10.04
C ARG A 78 5.54 17.97 -11.47
N TYR A 79 4.90 16.84 -11.75
CA TYR A 79 4.25 16.62 -13.05
C TYR A 79 3.17 17.68 -13.29
N TRP A 80 2.31 17.94 -12.32
CA TRP A 80 1.29 18.99 -12.44
C TRP A 80 1.89 20.40 -12.56
N ASP A 81 2.99 20.71 -11.87
CA ASP A 81 3.73 21.97 -12.03
C ASP A 81 4.23 22.19 -13.46
N SER A 82 4.62 21.10 -14.13
CA SER A 82 5.13 21.19 -15.51
C SER A 82 4.04 21.48 -16.56
N LEU A 83 2.76 21.34 -16.20
CA LEU A 83 1.61 21.53 -17.10
C LEU A 83 1.02 22.95 -17.06
N GLY A 84 1.47 23.82 -16.15
CA GLY A 84 1.08 25.24 -16.07
C GLY A 84 0.12 25.61 -14.93
N ASP A 85 -0.11 26.93 -14.78
CA ASP A 85 -0.73 27.58 -13.61
C ASP A 85 -2.25 27.38 -13.48
N GLU A 86 -2.93 26.78 -14.46
CA GLU A 86 -4.40 26.58 -14.42
C GLU A 86 -4.85 25.54 -13.37
N ILE A 87 -3.91 24.92 -12.64
CA ILE A 87 -4.15 23.89 -11.64
C ILE A 87 -4.00 24.43 -10.19
N VAL A 88 -3.79 25.74 -10.03
CA VAL A 88 -3.50 26.39 -8.73
C VAL A 88 -4.61 26.20 -7.70
N GLU A 89 -5.89 26.12 -8.09
CA GLU A 89 -6.99 25.83 -7.15
C GLU A 89 -6.90 24.42 -6.51
N ARG A 90 -6.21 23.46 -7.16
CA ARG A 90 -6.13 22.07 -6.67
C ARG A 90 -5.14 21.86 -5.51
N ARG A 91 -4.40 22.89 -5.07
CA ARG A 91 -3.28 22.75 -4.11
C ARG A 91 -3.37 23.63 -2.87
N THR A 92 -4.55 23.99 -2.40
CA THR A 92 -4.75 24.73 -1.13
C THR A 92 -3.92 24.17 0.04
N PHE A 93 -3.73 22.83 0.08
CA PHE A 93 -2.95 22.14 1.11
C PHE A 93 -1.61 21.58 0.64
N GLY A 94 -1.19 21.82 -0.60
CA GLY A 94 0.04 21.29 -1.19
C GLY A 94 -0.03 19.81 -1.63
N THR A 95 1.12 19.15 -1.67
CA THR A 95 1.27 17.73 -2.08
C THR A 95 0.50 16.79 -1.16
N ALA A 96 0.03 15.63 -1.64
CA ALA A 96 -0.73 14.67 -0.85
C ALA A 96 0.13 13.85 0.15
N THR A 97 1.00 14.53 0.90
CA THR A 97 1.87 13.94 1.92
C THR A 97 1.16 13.91 3.27
N PRO A 98 1.58 13.05 4.23
CA PRO A 98 0.91 12.94 5.53
C PRO A 98 0.72 14.28 6.26
N PRO A 99 1.72 15.18 6.35
CA PRO A 99 1.53 16.48 7.01
C PRO A 99 0.45 17.34 6.34
N ASN A 100 0.40 17.34 5.01
CA ASN A 100 -0.55 18.13 4.24
C ASN A 100 -1.96 17.53 4.28
N ILE A 101 -2.08 16.20 4.30
CA ILE A 101 -3.38 15.53 4.52
C ILE A 101 -3.91 15.84 5.92
N LEU A 102 -3.06 15.87 6.95
CA LEU A 102 -3.46 16.28 8.31
C LEU A 102 -3.93 17.74 8.35
N ARG A 103 -3.21 18.66 7.69
CA ARG A 103 -3.65 20.06 7.58
C ARG A 103 -5.01 20.18 6.90
N ASN A 104 -5.23 19.44 5.81
CA ASN A 104 -6.52 19.41 5.13
C ASN A 104 -7.61 18.85 6.06
N LEU A 105 -7.34 17.74 6.74
CA LEU A 105 -8.27 17.15 7.71
C LEU A 105 -8.69 18.16 8.77
N HIS A 106 -7.73 18.84 9.40
CA HIS A 106 -8.04 19.87 10.40
C HIS A 106 -8.82 21.05 9.83
N ALA A 107 -8.53 21.47 8.60
CA ALA A 107 -9.26 22.56 7.95
C ALA A 107 -10.72 22.19 7.67
N VAL A 108 -10.97 20.97 7.16
CA VAL A 108 -12.31 20.44 6.87
C VAL A 108 -13.11 20.20 8.16
N GLU A 109 -12.45 19.77 9.23
CA GLU A 109 -13.11 19.60 10.53
C GLU A 109 -13.45 20.93 11.19
N ALA A 110 -12.60 21.94 11.04
CA ALA A 110 -12.85 23.28 11.57
C ALA A 110 -13.91 24.03 10.76
N ASN A 111 -13.97 23.82 9.44
CA ASN A 111 -14.88 24.51 8.53
C ASN A 111 -15.47 23.49 7.53
N PRO A 112 -16.47 22.69 7.93
CA PRO A 112 -17.05 21.68 7.06
C PRO A 112 -17.76 22.34 5.87
N PRO A 113 -17.57 21.84 4.64
CA PRO A 113 -18.27 22.35 3.47
C PRO A 113 -19.77 22.01 3.55
N SER A 114 -20.59 22.76 2.82
CA SER A 114 -22.03 22.46 2.68
C SER A 114 -22.28 21.10 2.02
N GLU A 115 -21.37 20.69 1.12
CA GLU A 115 -21.43 19.41 0.41
C GLU A 115 -20.03 18.76 0.37
N TYR A 116 -19.99 17.46 0.65
CA TYR A 116 -18.77 16.66 0.49
C TYR A 116 -18.68 16.06 -0.93
N SER A 117 -17.46 15.87 -1.41
CA SER A 117 -17.16 15.39 -2.74
C SER A 117 -15.86 14.58 -2.74
N LEU A 118 -15.76 13.58 -3.61
CA LEU A 118 -14.52 12.83 -3.88
C LEU A 118 -13.79 13.37 -5.11
N ARG A 119 -14.23 14.50 -5.67
CA ARG A 119 -13.59 15.03 -6.87
C ARG A 119 -12.14 15.42 -6.59
N VAL A 120 -11.28 15.06 -7.52
CA VAL A 120 -9.83 15.24 -7.41
C VAL A 120 -9.43 16.73 -7.44
N ASP A 121 -10.27 17.57 -8.05
CA ASP A 121 -10.07 19.01 -8.21
C ASP A 121 -10.34 19.80 -6.93
N ASN A 122 -11.16 19.30 -6.00
CA ASN A 122 -11.52 20.03 -4.78
C ASN A 122 -11.29 19.21 -3.51
N ARG A 123 -10.01 19.09 -3.11
CA ARG A 123 -9.59 18.28 -1.95
C ARG A 123 -10.12 18.78 -0.60
N SER A 124 -10.54 20.03 -0.48
CA SER A 124 -11.18 20.57 0.74
C SER A 124 -12.61 20.07 0.92
N GLN A 125 -13.21 19.50 -0.13
CA GLN A 125 -14.52 18.85 -0.05
C GLN A 125 -14.43 17.36 0.29
N ASN A 126 -13.23 16.80 0.44
CA ASN A 126 -13.09 15.40 0.81
C ASN A 126 -13.65 15.17 2.22
N PRO A 127 -14.49 14.14 2.43
CA PRO A 127 -14.95 13.79 3.76
C PRO A 127 -13.77 13.50 4.70
N PRO A 128 -13.85 13.88 6.00
CA PRO A 128 -12.79 13.63 6.98
C PRO A 128 -12.34 12.16 7.03
N ASN A 129 -13.29 11.22 6.89
CA ASN A 129 -12.97 9.79 6.89
C ASN A 129 -12.22 9.34 5.64
N VAL A 130 -12.39 9.99 4.50
CA VAL A 130 -11.59 9.72 3.30
C VAL A 130 -10.14 10.18 3.50
N LEU A 131 -9.96 11.35 4.12
CA LEU A 131 -8.63 11.87 4.46
C LEU A 131 -7.91 10.96 5.48
N ARG A 132 -8.62 10.45 6.49
CA ARG A 132 -8.10 9.42 7.39
C ARG A 132 -7.71 8.14 6.64
N TRP A 133 -8.52 7.69 5.69
CA TRP A 133 -8.17 6.53 4.87
C TRP A 133 -6.88 6.75 4.08
N TYR A 134 -6.71 7.93 3.45
CA TYR A 134 -5.47 8.28 2.75
C TYR A 134 -4.23 8.29 3.67
N LEU A 135 -4.39 8.69 4.94
CA LEU A 135 -3.33 8.64 5.95
C LEU A 135 -2.95 7.22 6.35
N HIS A 136 -3.95 6.34 6.55
CA HIS A 136 -3.70 5.00 7.07
C HIS A 136 -3.38 3.96 6.00
N ARG A 137 -3.86 4.12 4.75
CA ARG A 137 -3.65 3.13 3.67
C ARG A 137 -2.17 2.81 3.39
N PRO A 138 -1.20 3.77 3.39
CA PRO A 138 0.19 3.45 3.09
C PRO A 138 0.83 2.65 4.24
N ILE A 139 0.40 2.91 5.47
CA ILE A 139 0.84 2.19 6.67
C ILE A 139 0.31 0.75 6.62
N ALA A 140 -0.98 0.58 6.35
CA ALA A 140 -1.59 -0.74 6.20
C ALA A 140 -0.89 -1.55 5.09
N MET A 141 -0.57 -0.92 3.96
CA MET A 141 0.18 -1.53 2.87
C MET A 141 1.59 -1.98 3.28
N ALA A 142 2.30 -1.19 4.08
CA ALA A 142 3.61 -1.56 4.62
C ALA A 142 3.50 -2.77 5.58
N VAL A 143 2.49 -2.78 6.45
CA VAL A 143 2.19 -3.91 7.35
C VAL A 143 1.81 -5.17 6.56
N PHE A 144 1.05 -5.02 5.48
CA PHE A 144 0.75 -6.12 4.56
C PHE A 144 2.04 -6.75 4.02
N GLY A 145 3.02 -5.94 3.61
CA GLY A 145 4.32 -6.44 3.16
C GLY A 145 5.04 -7.32 4.19
N LEU A 146 5.01 -6.93 5.47
CA LEU A 146 5.57 -7.73 6.57
C LEU A 146 4.85 -9.08 6.69
N ILE A 147 3.51 -9.06 6.70
CA ILE A 147 2.68 -10.27 6.75
C ILE A 147 2.98 -11.18 5.55
N ASN A 148 3.11 -10.60 4.36
CA ASN A 148 3.38 -11.33 3.14
C ASN A 148 4.77 -11.98 3.13
N THR A 149 5.76 -11.33 3.76
CA THR A 149 7.09 -11.92 4.00
C THR A 149 6.99 -13.18 4.85
N LEU A 150 6.25 -13.10 5.98
CA LEU A 150 6.04 -14.25 6.86
C LEU A 150 5.26 -15.37 6.16
N MET A 151 4.24 -15.00 5.37
CA MET A 151 3.49 -15.94 4.55
C MET A 151 4.40 -16.68 3.57
N GLY A 152 5.34 -15.99 2.92
CA GLY A 152 6.33 -16.60 2.03
C GLY A 152 7.24 -17.61 2.75
N VAL A 153 7.69 -17.28 3.97
CA VAL A 153 8.47 -18.19 4.81
C VAL A 153 7.67 -19.46 5.14
N LEU A 154 6.43 -19.31 5.61
CA LEU A 154 5.56 -20.44 5.97
C LEU A 154 5.19 -21.29 4.74
N ALA A 155 4.93 -20.66 3.60
CA ALA A 155 4.64 -21.35 2.36
C ALA A 155 5.86 -22.17 1.88
N ALA A 156 7.07 -21.63 2.01
CA ALA A 156 8.30 -22.36 1.69
C ALA A 156 8.52 -23.57 2.60
N GLN A 157 8.19 -23.46 3.89
CA GLN A 157 8.20 -24.55 4.86
C GLN A 157 7.24 -25.67 4.46
N LEU A 158 5.96 -25.33 4.30
CA LEU A 158 4.90 -26.31 4.03
C LEU A 158 5.09 -27.06 2.71
N THR A 159 5.74 -26.42 1.73
CA THR A 159 5.99 -26.98 0.40
C THR A 159 7.37 -27.61 0.23
N GLU A 160 8.17 -27.74 1.30
CA GLU A 160 9.54 -28.25 1.18
C GLU A 160 9.62 -29.68 0.61
N ASN A 161 8.65 -30.53 0.98
CA ASN A 161 8.60 -31.94 0.63
C ASN A 161 7.93 -32.19 -0.73
N PHE A 162 7.51 -31.12 -1.41
CA PHE A 162 6.90 -31.24 -2.74
C PHE A 162 7.99 -31.37 -3.80
N GLY A 163 7.70 -32.11 -4.87
CA GLY A 163 8.54 -32.11 -6.07
C GLY A 163 8.66 -30.70 -6.67
N ARG A 164 9.71 -30.45 -7.47
CA ARG A 164 10.04 -29.10 -8.00
C ARG A 164 8.85 -28.40 -8.70
N GLY A 165 8.13 -29.11 -9.56
CA GLY A 165 6.96 -28.59 -10.28
C GLY A 165 5.80 -28.22 -9.35
N PRO A 166 5.25 -29.19 -8.58
CA PRO A 166 4.19 -28.93 -7.62
C PRO A 166 4.53 -27.84 -6.60
N ARG A 167 5.77 -27.78 -6.11
CA ARG A 167 6.26 -26.74 -5.21
C ARG A 167 6.13 -25.35 -5.82
N ARG A 168 6.62 -25.15 -7.06
CA ARG A 168 6.54 -23.88 -7.76
C ARG A 168 5.09 -23.43 -7.95
N ASN A 169 4.21 -24.35 -8.36
CA ASN A 169 2.81 -24.04 -8.59
C ASN A 169 2.08 -23.69 -7.29
N ALA A 170 2.35 -24.40 -6.19
CA ALA A 170 1.77 -24.10 -4.88
C ALA A 170 2.21 -22.72 -4.37
N LEU A 171 3.51 -22.40 -4.47
CA LEU A 171 4.03 -21.09 -4.06
C LEU A 171 3.43 -19.95 -4.89
N LEU A 172 3.31 -20.14 -6.21
CA LEU A 172 2.70 -19.15 -7.09
C LEU A 172 1.20 -18.97 -6.78
N ALA A 173 0.47 -20.06 -6.61
CA ALA A 173 -0.94 -20.02 -6.24
C ALA A 173 -1.17 -19.29 -4.91
N LEU A 174 -0.38 -19.60 -3.87
CA LEU A 174 -0.47 -18.94 -2.56
C LEU A 174 -0.15 -17.45 -2.66
N GLY A 175 0.90 -17.07 -3.39
CA GLY A 175 1.26 -15.66 -3.59
C GLY A 175 0.18 -14.88 -4.35
N VAL A 176 -0.33 -15.44 -5.45
CA VAL A 176 -1.38 -14.81 -6.27
C VAL A 176 -2.69 -14.70 -5.50
N LEU A 177 -3.15 -15.77 -4.83
CA LEU A 177 -4.38 -15.75 -4.03
C LEU A 177 -4.28 -14.76 -2.88
N GLY A 178 -3.14 -14.72 -2.17
CA GLY A 178 -2.91 -13.74 -1.11
C GLY A 178 -2.99 -12.31 -1.61
N GLY A 179 -2.42 -12.03 -2.78
CA GLY A 179 -2.47 -10.69 -3.39
C GLY A 179 -3.88 -10.30 -3.85
N LEU A 180 -4.57 -11.21 -4.56
CA LEU A 180 -5.94 -10.99 -5.02
C LEU A 180 -6.91 -10.77 -3.86
N ALA A 181 -6.76 -11.54 -2.77
CA ALA A 181 -7.63 -11.42 -1.62
C ALA A 181 -7.45 -10.08 -0.90
N TYR A 182 -6.22 -9.59 -0.78
CA TYR A 182 -5.96 -8.25 -0.25
C TYR A 182 -6.55 -7.16 -1.16
N PHE A 183 -6.36 -7.24 -2.48
CA PHE A 183 -6.93 -6.25 -3.40
C PHE A 183 -8.44 -6.25 -3.43
N GLY A 184 -9.08 -7.43 -3.45
CA GLY A 184 -10.52 -7.54 -3.34
C GLY A 184 -11.03 -6.85 -2.07
N ALA A 185 -10.36 -7.07 -0.94
CA ALA A 185 -10.73 -6.42 0.32
C ALA A 185 -10.51 -4.91 0.30
N VAL A 186 -9.41 -4.41 -0.28
CA VAL A 186 -9.17 -2.96 -0.45
C VAL A 186 -10.20 -2.32 -1.36
N MET A 187 -10.62 -2.98 -2.43
CA MET A 187 -11.64 -2.46 -3.36
C MET A 187 -13.00 -2.30 -2.66
N ILE A 188 -13.39 -3.28 -1.85
CA ILE A 188 -14.66 -3.25 -1.10
C ILE A 188 -14.61 -2.26 0.07
N ALA A 189 -13.46 -2.17 0.75
CA ALA A 189 -13.29 -1.28 1.90
C ALA A 189 -12.95 0.16 1.51
N GLY A 190 -12.53 0.40 0.26
CA GLY A 190 -12.09 1.70 -0.23
C GLY A 190 -13.18 2.77 -0.17
N PRO A 191 -12.82 4.06 -0.18
CA PRO A 191 -13.76 5.17 0.02
C PRO A 191 -14.82 5.30 -1.08
N ILE A 192 -14.55 4.76 -2.27
CA ILE A 192 -15.42 4.91 -3.45
C ILE A 192 -16.76 4.20 -3.24
N GLU A 193 -16.76 2.94 -2.81
CA GLU A 193 -17.99 2.15 -2.73
C GLU A 193 -18.96 2.65 -1.62
N PRO A 194 -18.51 2.92 -0.37
CA PRO A 194 -19.38 3.47 0.67
C PRO A 194 -19.90 4.87 0.30
N PHE A 195 -19.04 5.74 -0.23
CA PHE A 195 -19.43 7.10 -0.61
C PHE A 195 -20.47 7.10 -1.74
N LEU A 196 -20.35 6.20 -2.73
CA LEU A 196 -21.35 6.05 -3.79
C LEU A 196 -22.69 5.48 -3.29
N ARG A 197 -22.70 4.75 -2.16
CA ARG A 197 -23.92 4.12 -1.63
C ARG A 197 -24.73 5.04 -0.72
N ASP A 198 -24.09 5.78 0.18
CA ASP A 198 -24.79 6.56 1.21
C ASP A 198 -24.22 7.97 1.45
N GLY A 199 -23.28 8.44 0.61
CA GLY A 199 -22.65 9.76 0.75
C GLY A 199 -21.72 9.87 1.96
N THR A 200 -21.50 8.79 2.71
CA THR A 200 -20.69 8.79 3.91
C THR A 200 -19.71 7.63 3.95
N MET A 201 -18.53 7.87 4.50
CA MET A 201 -17.61 6.79 4.86
C MET A 201 -17.64 6.66 6.38
N ARG A 202 -18.10 5.53 6.93
CA ARG A 202 -18.25 5.36 8.40
C ARG A 202 -16.94 5.52 9.16
N SER A 203 -15.86 4.89 8.69
CA SER A 203 -14.52 5.03 9.30
C SER A 203 -13.42 4.74 8.29
N GLY A 204 -12.63 5.78 7.97
CA GLY A 204 -11.47 5.67 7.10
C GLY A 204 -10.35 4.80 7.65
N VAL A 205 -10.19 4.82 8.97
CA VAL A 205 -9.20 4.01 9.67
C VAL A 205 -9.56 2.54 9.50
N VAL A 206 -10.77 2.15 9.90
CA VAL A 206 -11.22 0.76 9.83
C VAL A 206 -11.15 0.23 8.39
N ALA A 207 -11.59 1.03 7.42
CA ALA A 207 -11.48 0.71 5.99
C ALA A 207 -10.04 0.46 5.50
N ALA A 208 -9.06 1.19 6.02
CA ALA A 208 -7.66 1.00 5.64
C ALA A 208 -7.07 -0.29 6.24
N TRP A 209 -7.51 -0.70 7.43
CA TRP A 209 -6.94 -1.83 8.18
C TRP A 209 -7.68 -3.17 7.99
N ILE A 210 -8.99 -3.15 7.73
CA ILE A 210 -9.80 -4.36 7.48
C ILE A 210 -9.19 -5.29 6.42
N PRO A 211 -8.64 -4.78 5.29
CA PRO A 211 -8.02 -5.64 4.28
C PRO A 211 -6.89 -6.53 4.81
N LEU A 212 -6.27 -6.20 5.95
CA LEU A 212 -5.25 -7.02 6.59
C LEU A 212 -5.79 -8.25 7.32
N VAL A 213 -7.09 -8.30 7.63
CA VAL A 213 -7.69 -9.46 8.30
C VAL A 213 -7.50 -10.72 7.47
N VAL A 214 -7.69 -10.63 6.15
CA VAL A 214 -7.55 -11.78 5.24
C VAL A 214 -6.13 -12.36 5.24
N PRO A 215 -5.05 -11.59 4.96
CA PRO A 215 -3.70 -12.12 4.99
C PRO A 215 -3.26 -12.55 6.41
N LEU A 216 -3.75 -11.91 7.48
CA LEU A 216 -3.50 -12.37 8.86
C LEU A 216 -4.12 -13.75 9.13
N LEU A 217 -5.35 -13.98 8.68
CA LEU A 217 -6.01 -15.29 8.78
C LEU A 217 -5.24 -16.35 7.97
N LEU A 218 -4.81 -16.02 6.75
CA LEU A 218 -4.00 -16.92 5.93
C LEU A 218 -2.69 -17.30 6.63
N VAL A 219 -1.94 -16.33 7.17
CA VAL A 219 -0.72 -16.59 7.93
C VAL A 219 -1.01 -17.44 9.17
N SER A 220 -2.09 -17.17 9.89
CA SER A 220 -2.49 -17.94 11.08
C SER A 220 -2.80 -19.40 10.76
N VAL A 221 -3.51 -19.65 9.65
CA VAL A 221 -3.82 -20.99 9.15
C VAL A 221 -2.54 -21.72 8.74
N LEU A 222 -1.67 -21.09 7.95
CA LEU A 222 -0.41 -21.68 7.52
C LEU A 222 0.50 -22.00 8.71
N PHE A 223 0.57 -21.10 9.69
CA PHE A 223 1.30 -21.32 10.93
C PHE A 223 0.74 -22.51 11.72
N GLY A 224 -0.58 -22.61 11.87
CA GLY A 224 -1.24 -23.73 12.54
C GLY A 224 -0.96 -25.08 11.87
N ILE A 225 -0.96 -25.12 10.53
CA ILE A 225 -0.60 -26.33 9.76
C ILE A 225 0.89 -26.66 9.94
N ALA A 226 1.77 -25.66 9.84
CA ALA A 226 3.21 -25.87 9.99
C ALA A 226 3.55 -26.39 11.39
N ARG A 227 2.97 -25.79 12.44
CA ARG A 227 3.17 -26.23 13.82
C ARG A 227 2.81 -27.71 14.00
N LYS A 228 1.70 -28.19 13.46
CA LYS A 228 1.28 -29.60 13.55
C LYS A 228 2.21 -30.57 12.83
N ARG A 229 3.00 -30.10 11.85
CA ARG A 229 3.89 -30.94 11.04
C ARG A 229 5.29 -31.07 11.65
N TYR A 230 5.75 -30.03 12.36
CA TYR A 230 7.14 -29.90 12.83
C TYR A 230 7.31 -29.91 14.36
N VAL A 231 6.22 -29.90 15.12
CA VAL A 231 6.18 -30.01 16.59
C VAL A 231 5.33 -31.22 16.96
#